data_AF-A0A1B7MH79-F1
#
_entry.id   AF-A0A1B7MH79-F1
#
_cell.length_a   1.000
_cell.length_b   1.000
_cell.length_c   1.000
_cell.angle_alpha   90.00
_cell.angle_beta   90.00
_cell.angle_gamma   90.00
#
_symmetry.space_group_name_H-M   'P 1'
#
loop_
_entity.id
_entity.type
_entity.pdbx_description
1 polymer ?
#
loop_
_entity_poly.entity_id
_entity_poly.type
_entity_poly.pdbx_seq_one_letter_code
_entity_poly.pdbx_strand_id
1 'polypeptide(L)' 'CLLKDQRRAYDIINHHLTETLAGQAPPQLLMHILGEGGVGKSKTIQTITENFYHKGVGHILVEAAYTGIAASIIDGKTLH' A
#
# COMPACT_ATOMS: atom_id res chain seq x y z
N CYS A 1 10.94 4.86 10.28
CA CYS A 1 11.74 3.92 9.46
C CYS A 1 10.96 2.60 9.34
N LEU A 2 10.95 1.95 8.17
CA LEU A 2 10.24 0.66 7.98
C LEU A 2 11.07 -0.49 8.56
N LEU A 3 10.40 -1.47 9.18
CA LEU A 3 11.03 -2.74 9.55
C LEU A 3 11.34 -3.57 8.29
N LYS A 4 12.20 -4.59 8.41
CA LYS A 4 12.67 -5.39 7.27
C LYS A 4 11.55 -5.92 6.38
N ASP A 5 10.52 -6.52 6.96
CA ASP A 5 9.41 -7.10 6.19
C ASP A 5 8.48 -6.04 5.61
N GLN A 6 8.29 -4.92 6.33
CA GLN A 6 7.54 -3.77 5.82
C GLN A 6 8.27 -3.13 4.63
N ARG A 7 9.60 -3.03 4.72
CA ARG A 7 10.46 -2.51 3.65
C ARG A 7 10.41 -3.45 2.44
N ARG A 8 10.49 -4.76 2.66
CA ARG A 8 10.33 -5.74 1.58
C ARG A 8 8.98 -5.61 0.88
N ALA A 9 7.88 -5.48 1.63
CA ALA A 9 6.56 -5.28 1.04
C ALA A 9 6.50 -3.99 0.22
N TYR A 10 7.02 -2.90 0.77
CA TYR A 10 7.13 -1.62 0.09
C TYR A 10 7.94 -1.74 -1.23
N ASP A 11 9.09 -2.41 -1.19
CA ASP A 11 9.96 -2.54 -2.37
C ASP A 11 9.29 -3.37 -3.49
N ILE A 12 8.57 -4.45 -3.14
CA ILE A 12 7.79 -5.25 -4.11
C ILE A 12 6.73 -4.39 -4.79
N ILE A 13 5.96 -3.63 -4.00
CA ILE A 13 4.89 -2.77 -4.51
C ILE A 13 5.47 -1.63 -5.36
N ASN A 14 6.57 -1.02 -4.91
CA ASN A 14 7.22 0.06 -5.65
C ASN A 14 7.81 -0.40 -6.99
N HIS A 15 8.36 -1.62 -7.04
CA HIS A 15 8.82 -2.22 -8.29
C HIS A 15 7.65 -2.45 -9.26
N HIS A 16 6.58 -3.10 -8.80
CA HIS A 16 5.36 -3.33 -9.60
C HIS A 16 4.74 -2.03 -10.12
N LEU A 17 4.66 -0.99 -9.27
CA LEU A 17 4.20 0.33 -9.67
C LEU A 17 5.10 0.92 -10.76
N THR A 18 6.41 0.81 -10.61
CA THR A 18 7.37 1.36 -11.58
C THR A 18 7.24 0.67 -12.94
N GLU A 19 7.09 -0.65 -12.98
CA GLU A 19 6.84 -1.40 -14.23
C GLU A 19 5.49 -1.01 -14.87
N THR A 20 4.45 -0.85 -14.04
CA THR A 20 3.12 -0.40 -14.49
C THR A 20 3.20 0.98 -15.15
N LEU A 21 3.89 1.94 -14.52
CA LEU A 21 4.06 3.29 -15.06
C LEU A 21 4.98 3.33 -16.29
N ALA A 22 5.87 2.35 -16.45
CA ALA A 22 6.70 2.16 -17.63
C ALA A 22 5.98 1.44 -18.79
N GLY A 23 4.68 1.14 -18.65
CA GLY A 23 3.89 0.46 -19.68
C GLY A 23 4.23 -1.02 -19.88
N GLN A 24 4.96 -1.64 -18.94
CA GLN A 24 5.44 -3.03 -19.06
C GLN A 24 4.37 -4.08 -18.71
N ALA A 25 3.16 -3.64 -18.34
CA ALA A 25 2.01 -4.50 -18.02
C ALA A 25 2.38 -5.70 -17.11
N PRO A 26 2.97 -5.46 -15.92
CA PRO A 26 3.37 -6.54 -15.04
C PRO A 26 2.14 -7.38 -14.61
N PRO A 27 2.32 -8.68 -14.31
CA PRO A 27 1.25 -9.52 -13.78
C PRO A 27 0.60 -8.90 -12.53
N GLN A 28 -0.66 -9.25 -12.27
CA GLN A 28 -1.37 -8.77 -11.10
C GLN A 28 -0.63 -9.16 -9.80
N LEU A 29 -0.28 -8.17 -8.99
CA LEU A 29 0.29 -8.39 -7.67
C LEU A 29 -0.83 -8.62 -6.64
N LEU A 30 -0.95 -9.85 -6.17
CA LEU A 30 -1.79 -10.22 -5.02
C LEU A 30 -0.89 -10.48 -3.82
N MET A 31 -0.94 -9.59 -2.83
CA MET A 31 -0.05 -9.67 -1.67
C MET A 31 -0.84 -9.65 -0.36
N HIS A 32 -0.58 -10.63 0.50
CA HIS A 32 -1.07 -10.63 1.88
C HIS A 32 0.08 -10.30 2.84
N ILE A 33 -0.01 -9.17 3.52
CA ILE A 33 0.99 -8.73 4.49
C ILE A 33 0.50 -9.08 5.89
N LEU A 34 1.06 -10.13 6.47
CA LEU A 34 0.79 -10.54 7.84
C LEU A 34 1.65 -9.73 8.83
N GLY A 35 1.11 -9.50 10.02
CA GLY A 35 1.87 -8.94 11.12
C GLY A 35 1.04 -8.97 12.40
N GLU A 36 1.69 -9.14 13.55
CA GLU A 36 1.03 -9.12 14.85
C GLU A 36 0.36 -7.76 15.14
N GLY A 37 -0.53 -7.69 16.14
CA GLY A 37 -1.09 -6.42 16.59
C GLY A 37 0.03 -5.46 17.01
N GLY A 38 -0.06 -4.17 16.63
CA GLY A 38 0.89 -3.15 17.09
C GLY A 38 2.24 -3.04 16.35
N VAL A 39 2.61 -3.97 15.45
CA VAL A 39 3.90 -3.89 14.71
C VAL A 39 3.91 -2.92 13.52
N GLY A 40 3.08 -1.87 13.53
CA GLY A 40 3.20 -0.77 12.56
C GLY A 40 2.73 -1.06 11.13
N LYS A 41 1.80 -2.00 10.93
CA LYS A 41 1.20 -2.27 9.60
C LYS A 41 0.61 -1.03 8.94
N SER A 42 -0.03 -0.15 9.72
CA SER A 42 -0.54 1.14 9.23
C SER A 42 0.58 2.02 8.67
N LYS A 43 1.80 1.93 9.21
CA LYS A 43 2.94 2.68 8.68
C LYS A 43 3.36 2.18 7.31
N THR A 44 3.30 0.87 7.06
CA THR A 44 3.53 0.30 5.73
C THR A 44 2.52 0.84 4.72
N ILE A 45 1.23 0.83 5.07
CA ILE A 45 0.15 1.35 4.22
C ILE A 45 0.41 2.83 3.91
N GLN A 46 0.60 3.66 4.95
CA GLN A 46 0.89 5.09 4.79
C GLN A 46 2.09 5.34 3.88
N THR A 47 3.20 4.61 4.05
CA THR A 47 4.40 4.80 3.23
C THR A 47 4.20 4.36 1.77
N ILE A 48 3.37 3.35 1.51
CA ILE A 48 2.95 3.00 0.15
C ILE A 48 2.13 4.14 -0.44
N THR A 49 1.14 4.64 0.29
CA THR A 49 0.25 5.72 -0.13
C THR A 49 1.03 7.00 -0.47
N GLU A 50 1.95 7.42 0.41
CA GLU A 50 2.88 8.52 0.17
C GLU A 50 3.67 8.33 -1.14
N ASN A 51 4.11 7.11 -1.45
CA ASN A 51 4.84 6.83 -2.70
C ASN A 51 3.97 7.03 -3.96
N PHE A 52 2.71 6.62 -3.93
CA PHE A 52 1.78 6.87 -5.05
C PHE A 52 1.56 8.38 -5.24
N TYR A 53 1.36 9.13 -4.17
CA TYR A 53 1.22 10.59 -4.24
C TYR A 53 2.50 11.28 -4.72
N HIS A 54 3.68 10.88 -4.22
CA HIS A 54 4.97 11.43 -4.66
C HIS A 54 5.27 11.15 -6.13
N LYS A 55 4.76 10.06 -6.69
CA LYS A 55 4.82 9.74 -8.13
C LYS A 55 3.72 10.41 -8.96
N GLY A 56 2.84 11.22 -8.35
CA GLY A 56 1.75 11.91 -9.03
C GLY A 56 0.58 11.01 -9.44
N VAL A 57 0.52 9.78 -8.90
CA VAL A 57 -0.44 8.74 -9.31
C VAL A 57 -1.31 8.28 -8.15
N GLY A 58 -1.56 9.14 -7.15
CA GLY A 58 -2.48 8.82 -6.05
C GLY A 58 -3.88 8.41 -6.53
N HIS A 59 -4.31 8.90 -7.69
CA HIS A 59 -5.64 8.63 -8.26
C HIS A 59 -5.85 7.17 -8.73
N ILE A 60 -4.79 6.38 -8.90
CA ILE A 60 -4.91 4.94 -9.25
C ILE A 60 -4.85 4.03 -8.03
N LEU A 61 -4.66 4.58 -6.84
CA LEU A 61 -4.64 3.84 -5.58
C LEU A 61 -6.03 3.91 -4.94
N VAL A 62 -6.53 2.75 -4.49
CA VAL A 62 -7.74 2.65 -3.68
C VAL A 62 -7.39 2.01 -2.36
N GLU A 63 -7.60 2.74 -1.26
CA GLU A 63 -7.44 2.25 0.10
C GLU A 63 -8.80 1.90 0.68
N ALA A 64 -8.91 0.69 1.25
CA ALA A 64 -10.16 0.25 1.83
C ALA A 64 -9.95 -0.63 3.07
N ALA A 65 -10.90 -0.57 3.99
CA ALA A 65 -10.87 -1.32 5.24
C ALA A 65 -12.25 -1.86 5.62
N TYR A 66 -12.26 -2.83 6.54
CA TYR A 66 -13.49 -3.54 6.91
C TYR A 66 -14.39 -2.76 7.89
N THR A 67 -13.83 -1.79 8.63
CA THR A 67 -14.58 -0.96 9.59
C THR A 67 -14.35 0.52 9.33
N GLY A 68 -15.32 1.37 9.69
CA GLY A 68 -15.21 2.82 9.51
C GLY A 68 -14.01 3.43 10.24
N ILE A 69 -13.66 2.94 11.44
CA ILE A 69 -12.48 3.39 12.18
C ILE A 69 -11.20 3.02 11.42
N ALA A 70 -11.09 1.77 10.94
CA ALA A 70 -9.92 1.34 10.19
C ALA A 70 -9.78 2.09 8.86
N ALA A 71 -10.89 2.40 8.18
CA ALA A 71 -10.92 3.18 6.96
C ALA A 71 -10.42 4.61 7.22
N SER A 72 -10.89 5.25 8.30
CA SER A 72 -10.45 6.60 8.69
C SER A 72 -8.95 6.67 9.02
N ILE A 73 -8.34 5.60 9.54
CA ILE A 73 -6.90 5.55 9.87
C ILE A 73 -6.02 5.54 8.62
N ILE A 74 -6.54 5.04 7.49
CA ILE A 74 -5.82 4.93 6.22
C ILE A 74 -6.36 5.90 5.16
N ASP A 75 -7.17 6.89 5.57
CA ASP A 75 -7.88 7.81 4.66
C ASP A 75 -8.64 7.11 3.51
N GLY A 76 -9.12 5.89 3.80
CA GLY A 76 -9.76 5.00 2.83
C GLY A 76 -11.27 4.92 3.00
N LYS A 77 -11.91 4.04 2.21
CA LYS A 77 -13.35 3.76 2.29
C LYS A 77 -13.64 2.43 3.00
N THR A 78 -14.87 2.25 3.46
CA THR A 78 -15.34 0.93 3.92
C THR A 78 -15.56 0.00 2.72
N LEU A 79 -15.21 -1.29 2.85
CA LEU A 79 -15.38 -2.33 1.82
C LEU A 79 -16.83 -2.83 1.64
N HIS A 80 -17.84 -1.99 1.89
CA HIS A 80 -19.26 -2.35 1.88
C HIS A 80 -20.03 -1.70 0.72
#